data_AF-A0A9P8HVL1-F1
#
_entry.id   AF-A0A9P8HVL1-F1
#
_cell.length_a   1.000
_cell.length_b   1.000
_cell.length_c   1.000
_cell.angle_alpha   90.00
_cell.angle_beta   90.00
_cell.angle_gamma   90.00
#
_symmetry.space_group_name_H-M   'P 1'
#
loop_
_entity.id
_entity.type
_entity.pdbx_description
1 polymer ?
#
loop_
_entity_poly.entity_id
_entity_poly.type
_entity_poly.pdbx_seq_one_letter_code
_entity_poly.pdbx_strand_id
1 'polypeptide(L)'
;MSSFFAVVVLSLLLTVSAESSQGQHIDFSHFQFPEPQTELPVFSLGPSVQFPWAAVKDIVLATAKKQEDFKEVDIGNGTALVSDDRVAARLDRATGETIVFPRLSDLKPGSQFSFDAAKEYLDQGSVFPPDDTQISPVQGQSIFNAAIDRSGNQMNVTKPGVFLSNIYVQRNITAGAAQYSVCGPGSKGSFTVDSTGKVVSVSHRWRSAKKSGSGLKALPKSNIQDAILTQLAKAQIANATVDNLELCYYDSGKSYIQPVYRFLATPGTTLAGIDVQRIVGYVPAVEGPPEQVPDLIRTEGASNPGQAPLSGSQSGPSNLRRQSGAPVGFVRYIMQNDDNVPLWLQDSQDFLNGLNIGSAMANFFCVLGLKFCSGLDNEQYFWSEQRFFTNENDFFVDSAPLAYQENHGSNHFFCTDTNAQGCGGVSITSIPSSGYGDGQNRLRYWINRACSFIPGPADMDIVKAADPWWNVFDGLHVALGFRVTSWCRDGTTFPIGLNAALGVGMVSSWMSTVNDAAWYQGLPHGAASAIAVCGHSDDTLYDRQDIGRANCLEFWYVS
;
A
#
# COMPACT_ATOMS: atom_id res chain seq x y z
N MET A 1 23.91 -67.01 2.33
CA MET A 1 23.91 -66.81 0.87
C MET A 1 23.43 -65.38 0.61
N SER A 2 24.40 -64.50 0.37
CA SER A 2 24.23 -63.05 0.26
C SER A 2 23.80 -62.68 -1.16
N SER A 3 22.78 -61.83 -1.31
CA SER A 3 22.41 -61.23 -2.59
C SER A 3 22.74 -59.75 -2.58
N PHE A 4 23.62 -59.37 -3.51
CA PHE A 4 24.03 -58.01 -3.85
C PHE A 4 22.95 -57.32 -4.69
N PHE A 5 22.57 -56.10 -4.33
CA PHE A 5 21.92 -55.16 -5.25
C PHE A 5 22.91 -54.02 -5.51
N ALA A 6 23.36 -53.90 -6.76
CA ALA A 6 24.18 -52.80 -7.24
C ALA A 6 23.26 -51.70 -7.79
N VAL A 7 23.34 -50.51 -7.21
CA VAL A 7 22.70 -49.30 -7.73
C VAL A 7 23.71 -48.60 -8.66
N VAL A 8 23.37 -48.51 -9.94
CA VAL A 8 24.12 -47.74 -10.94
C VAL A 8 23.65 -46.29 -10.85
N VAL A 9 24.53 -45.38 -10.41
CA VAL A 9 24.30 -43.93 -10.47
C VAL A 9 24.82 -43.43 -11.82
N LEU A 10 23.91 -43.00 -12.69
CA LEU A 10 24.22 -42.40 -13.99
C LEU A 10 24.31 -40.88 -13.81
N SER A 11 25.54 -40.33 -13.83
CA SER A 11 25.78 -38.89 -13.81
C SER A 11 25.47 -38.28 -15.18
N LEU A 12 24.34 -37.58 -15.30
CA LEU A 12 24.02 -36.75 -16.45
C LEU A 12 24.75 -35.40 -16.32
N LEU A 13 25.80 -35.20 -17.11
CA LEU A 13 26.45 -33.90 -17.30
C LEU A 13 25.56 -33.01 -18.18
N LEU A 14 24.71 -32.19 -17.55
CA LEU A 14 24.05 -31.07 -18.21
C LEU A 14 25.08 -29.97 -18.46
N THR A 15 25.49 -29.84 -19.72
CA THR A 15 26.24 -28.67 -20.21
C THR A 15 25.24 -27.53 -20.39
N VAL A 16 25.15 -26.65 -19.39
CA VAL A 16 24.44 -25.38 -19.53
C VAL A 16 25.25 -24.52 -20.49
N SER A 17 24.68 -24.30 -21.68
CA SER A 17 25.23 -23.38 -22.66
C SER A 17 25.03 -21.97 -22.11
N ALA A 18 26.13 -21.21 -21.94
CA ALA A 18 26.06 -19.80 -21.60
C ALA A 18 25.49 -19.03 -22.80
N GLU A 19 24.17 -18.88 -22.84
CA GLU A 19 23.55 -17.84 -23.64
C GLU A 19 24.13 -16.50 -23.18
N SER A 20 24.61 -15.71 -24.14
CA SER A 20 25.18 -14.38 -23.88
C SER A 20 24.12 -13.56 -23.13
N SER A 21 24.35 -13.34 -21.84
CA SER A 21 23.58 -12.40 -21.04
C SER A 21 23.55 -11.08 -21.82
N GLN A 22 22.36 -10.66 -22.27
CA GLN A 22 22.17 -9.27 -22.65
C GLN A 22 22.68 -8.44 -21.46
N GLY A 23 23.76 -7.69 -21.67
CA GLY A 23 24.48 -7.04 -20.57
C GLY A 23 23.54 -6.12 -19.81
N GLN A 24 23.46 -6.26 -18.49
CA GLN A 24 22.70 -5.31 -17.68
C GLN A 24 23.29 -3.90 -17.87
N HIS A 25 22.44 -2.94 -18.19
CA HIS A 25 22.82 -1.54 -18.32
C HIS A 25 22.25 -0.75 -17.15
N ILE A 26 22.99 -0.71 -16.04
CA ILE A 26 22.61 0.05 -14.84
C ILE A 26 23.44 1.32 -14.75
N ASP A 27 22.80 2.48 -14.74
CA ASP A 27 23.45 3.79 -14.64
C ASP A 27 23.47 4.31 -13.19
N PHE A 28 24.65 4.71 -12.72
CA PHE A 28 24.89 5.31 -11.39
C PHE A 28 25.40 6.77 -11.49
N SER A 29 25.35 7.38 -12.67
CA SER A 29 25.98 8.69 -12.95
C SER A 29 25.23 9.90 -12.36
N HIS A 30 24.00 9.70 -11.87
CA HIS A 30 23.09 10.77 -11.47
C HIS A 30 23.26 11.25 -10.02
N PHE A 31 24.09 10.60 -9.20
CA PHE A 31 24.29 10.97 -7.80
C PHE A 31 25.73 10.81 -7.34
N GLN A 32 26.07 11.49 -6.24
CA GLN A 32 27.33 11.27 -5.53
C GLN A 32 27.14 10.23 -4.44
N PHE A 33 28.04 9.25 -4.38
CA PHE A 33 28.01 8.26 -3.30
C PHE A 33 28.27 8.97 -1.98
N PRO A 34 27.36 8.89 -1.00
CA PRO A 34 27.64 9.41 0.33
C PRO A 34 28.89 8.69 0.87
N GLU A 35 29.92 9.42 1.26
CA GLU A 35 31.10 8.84 1.91
C GLU A 35 30.76 8.61 3.38
N PRO A 36 30.60 7.35 3.82
CA PRO A 36 30.28 7.08 5.21
C PRO A 36 31.49 7.37 6.09
N GLN A 37 31.24 7.57 7.38
CA GLN A 37 32.30 7.49 8.37
C GLN A 37 32.94 6.10 8.35
N THR A 38 34.19 5.99 8.78
CA THR A 38 34.92 4.70 8.80
C THR A 38 34.21 3.65 9.65
N GLU A 39 33.52 4.08 10.71
CA GLU A 39 32.72 3.22 11.58
C GLU A 39 31.31 3.79 11.75
N LEU A 40 30.30 2.94 11.57
CA LEU A 40 28.90 3.29 11.76
C LEU A 40 28.31 2.49 12.92
N PRO A 41 27.65 3.13 13.92
CA PRO A 41 27.05 2.41 15.04
C PRO A 41 25.94 1.46 14.59
N VAL A 42 25.61 0.51 15.46
CA VAL A 42 24.42 -0.35 15.37
C VAL A 42 23.66 -0.23 16.69
N PHE A 43 22.35 -0.43 16.64
CA PHE A 43 21.50 -0.39 17.82
C PHE A 43 20.72 -1.69 17.93
N SER A 44 20.67 -2.27 19.13
CA SER A 44 19.77 -3.38 19.45
C SER A 44 18.41 -2.85 19.88
N LEU A 45 17.35 -3.58 19.54
CA LEU A 45 15.97 -3.23 19.86
C LEU A 45 15.52 -3.95 21.14
N GLY A 46 15.01 -3.18 22.10
CA GLY A 46 14.32 -3.66 23.29
C GLY A 46 12.94 -4.26 22.98
N PRO A 47 12.10 -4.55 23.99
CA PRO A 47 10.75 -5.07 23.78
C PRO A 47 9.84 -4.12 22.97
N SER A 48 8.78 -4.69 22.37
CA SER A 48 7.69 -3.93 21.75
C SER A 48 7.00 -3.04 22.77
N VAL A 49 6.79 -1.78 22.41
CA VAL A 49 6.02 -0.80 23.19
C VAL A 49 4.58 -0.86 22.72
N GLN A 50 3.66 -1.08 23.65
CA GLN A 50 2.22 -1.05 23.37
C GLN A 50 1.70 0.37 23.59
N PHE A 51 0.97 0.90 22.62
CA PHE A 51 0.30 2.18 22.80
C PHE A 51 -0.75 2.06 23.93
N PRO A 52 -0.88 3.06 24.82
CA PRO A 52 -1.85 2.99 25.93
C PRO A 52 -3.28 2.75 25.44
N TRP A 53 -3.86 1.60 25.77
CA TRP A 53 -5.18 1.21 25.24
C TRP A 53 -6.32 2.14 25.66
N ALA A 54 -6.21 2.78 26.83
CA ALA A 54 -7.15 3.82 27.24
C ALA A 54 -7.15 5.01 26.27
N ALA A 55 -5.97 5.46 25.83
CA ALA A 55 -5.86 6.52 24.83
C ALA A 55 -6.41 6.08 23.47
N VAL A 56 -6.22 4.80 23.09
CA VAL A 56 -6.84 4.26 21.87
C VAL A 56 -8.36 4.40 21.91
N LYS A 57 -8.99 4.03 23.04
CA LYS A 57 -10.44 4.20 23.24
C LYS A 57 -10.87 5.65 23.14
N ASP A 58 -10.15 6.55 23.80
CA ASP A 58 -10.47 7.98 23.80
C ASP A 58 -10.39 8.57 22.37
N ILE A 59 -9.39 8.17 21.58
CA ILE A 59 -9.23 8.60 20.18
C ILE A 59 -10.37 8.05 19.32
N VAL A 60 -10.74 6.76 19.47
CA VAL A 60 -11.89 6.18 18.75
C VAL A 60 -13.17 6.93 19.10
N LEU A 61 -13.43 7.17 20.39
CA LEU A 61 -14.63 7.88 20.85
C LEU A 61 -14.66 9.35 20.40
N ALA A 62 -13.52 9.98 20.16
CA ALA A 62 -13.46 11.33 19.62
C ALA A 62 -13.96 11.43 18.17
N THR A 63 -13.88 10.33 17.41
CA THR A 63 -14.30 10.25 15.99
C THR A 63 -15.62 9.51 15.79
N ALA A 64 -16.09 8.82 16.82
CA ALA A 64 -17.31 8.05 16.78
C ALA A 64 -18.56 8.92 16.63
N LYS A 65 -19.55 8.42 15.88
CA LYS A 65 -20.92 8.93 16.02
C LYS A 65 -21.39 8.71 17.45
N LYS A 66 -22.14 9.66 18.01
CA LYS A 66 -22.66 9.63 19.41
C LYS A 66 -23.44 8.36 19.79
N GLN A 67 -23.78 7.50 18.83
CA GLN A 67 -24.58 6.29 19.00
C GLN A 67 -23.84 5.00 18.64
N GLU A 68 -22.56 5.06 18.25
CA GLU A 68 -21.79 3.84 17.97
C GLU A 68 -21.43 3.13 19.29
N ASP A 69 -21.85 1.87 19.39
CA ASP A 69 -21.48 0.98 20.49
C ASP A 69 -20.23 0.20 20.08
N PHE A 70 -19.10 0.49 20.74
CA PHE A 70 -17.86 -0.22 20.50
C PHE A 70 -17.67 -1.33 21.51
N LYS A 71 -17.39 -2.53 20.98
CA LYS A 71 -17.02 -3.70 21.77
C LYS A 71 -15.52 -3.89 21.71
N GLU A 72 -14.93 -4.21 22.85
CA GLU A 72 -13.56 -4.68 22.91
C GLU A 72 -13.55 -6.19 22.66
N VAL A 73 -12.76 -6.63 21.69
CA VAL A 73 -12.66 -8.03 21.30
C VAL A 73 -11.20 -8.47 21.34
N ASP A 74 -10.92 -9.58 22.02
CA ASP A 74 -9.62 -10.25 21.95
C ASP A 74 -9.50 -11.02 20.64
N ILE A 75 -8.46 -10.73 19.86
CA ILE A 75 -8.20 -11.32 18.54
C ILE A 75 -6.98 -12.24 18.55
N GLY A 76 -6.76 -12.91 19.70
CA GLY A 76 -5.67 -13.85 19.94
C GLY A 76 -4.43 -13.13 20.45
N ASN A 77 -3.57 -12.70 19.53
CA ASN A 77 -2.35 -11.96 19.89
C ASN A 77 -2.61 -10.47 20.12
N GLY A 78 -3.87 -10.04 20.22
CA GLY A 78 -4.21 -8.62 20.12
C GLY A 78 -5.56 -8.26 20.73
N THR A 79 -5.94 -7.01 20.52
CA THR A 79 -7.24 -6.48 20.92
C THR A 79 -7.75 -5.54 19.84
N ALA A 80 -9.04 -5.60 19.55
CA ALA A 80 -9.69 -4.69 18.61
C ALA A 80 -10.85 -3.95 19.29
N LEU A 81 -11.09 -2.71 18.87
CA LEU A 81 -12.35 -2.01 19.09
C LEU A 81 -13.18 -2.13 17.83
N VAL A 82 -14.35 -2.73 17.95
CA VAL A 82 -15.23 -3.05 16.83
C VAL A 82 -16.61 -2.45 17.06
N SER A 83 -17.18 -1.85 16.02
CA SER A 83 -18.61 -1.53 15.96
C SER A 83 -19.35 -2.64 15.21
N ASP A 84 -20.65 -2.47 15.00
CA ASP A 84 -21.49 -3.43 14.27
C ASP A 84 -20.98 -3.79 12.87
N ASP A 85 -20.29 -2.84 12.22
CA ASP A 85 -19.97 -2.82 10.79
C ASP A 85 -18.47 -2.70 10.47
N ARG A 86 -17.58 -2.49 11.47
CA ARG A 86 -16.15 -2.29 11.22
C ARG A 86 -15.24 -2.51 12.43
N VAL A 87 -13.95 -2.64 12.16
CA VAL A 87 -12.87 -2.41 13.14
C VAL A 87 -12.50 -0.92 13.14
N ALA A 88 -12.61 -0.26 14.29
CA ALA A 88 -12.20 1.15 14.48
C ALA A 88 -10.79 1.29 15.04
N ALA A 89 -10.31 0.29 15.78
CA ALA A 89 -8.92 0.23 16.20
C ALA A 89 -8.44 -1.20 16.42
N ARG A 90 -7.14 -1.43 16.30
CA ARG A 90 -6.50 -2.69 16.65
C ARG A 90 -5.15 -2.47 17.33
N LEU A 91 -4.81 -3.37 18.24
CA LEU A 91 -3.51 -3.52 18.90
C LEU A 91 -3.04 -4.96 18.75
N ASP A 92 -1.87 -5.18 18.16
CA ASP A 92 -1.14 -6.45 18.22
C ASP A 92 -0.17 -6.41 19.42
N ARG A 93 -0.41 -7.25 20.42
CA ARG A 93 0.37 -7.30 21.66
C ARG A 93 1.78 -7.85 21.44
N ALA A 94 2.02 -8.64 20.39
CA ALA A 94 3.33 -9.22 20.09
C ALA A 94 4.24 -8.19 19.42
N THR A 95 3.71 -7.47 18.42
CA THR A 95 4.48 -6.47 17.68
C THR A 95 4.40 -5.07 18.29
N GLY A 96 3.43 -4.82 19.16
CA GLY A 96 3.08 -3.49 19.67
C GLY A 96 2.31 -2.64 18.65
N GLU A 97 2.04 -3.16 17.45
CA GLU A 97 1.42 -2.39 16.38
C GLU A 97 0.00 -1.98 16.79
N THR A 98 -0.23 -0.67 16.85
CA THR A 98 -1.51 -0.05 17.13
C THR A 98 -1.95 0.80 15.95
N ILE A 99 -3.19 0.64 15.52
CA ILE A 99 -3.80 1.48 14.48
C ILE A 99 -5.19 1.91 14.91
N VAL A 100 -5.53 3.18 14.67
CA VAL A 100 -6.87 3.75 14.86
C VAL A 100 -7.36 4.35 13.55
N PHE A 101 -8.56 3.96 13.10
CA PHE A 101 -9.15 4.37 11.83
C PHE A 101 -10.31 5.36 12.06
N PRO A 102 -10.20 6.61 11.58
CA PRO A 102 -11.29 7.57 11.68
C PRO A 102 -12.43 7.23 10.71
N ARG A 103 -13.66 7.68 10.98
CA ARG A 103 -14.68 7.81 9.91
C ARG A 103 -14.43 9.09 9.16
N LEU A 104 -14.14 9.01 7.87
CA LEU A 104 -13.86 10.19 7.06
C LEU A 104 -15.13 11.03 6.83
N SER A 105 -16.30 10.40 6.71
CA SER A 105 -17.58 11.09 6.46
C SER A 105 -18.05 11.96 7.63
N ASP A 106 -17.56 11.72 8.84
CA ASP A 106 -17.93 12.49 10.04
C ASP A 106 -17.03 13.70 10.29
N LEU A 107 -15.93 13.80 9.55
CA LEU A 107 -14.98 14.89 9.67
C LEU A 107 -15.48 16.15 8.98
N LYS A 108 -14.96 17.29 9.42
CA LYS A 108 -15.27 18.60 8.83
C LYS A 108 -13.99 19.25 8.34
N PRO A 109 -14.04 20.00 7.23
CA PRO A 109 -12.87 20.69 6.75
C PRO A 109 -12.45 21.81 7.71
N GLY A 110 -11.15 22.05 7.82
CA GLY A 110 -10.55 23.13 8.61
C GLY A 110 -9.48 23.89 7.83
N SER A 111 -9.11 25.06 8.35
CA SER A 111 -8.03 25.90 7.78
C SER A 111 -6.80 26.00 8.67
N GLN A 112 -6.90 25.55 9.93
CA GLN A 112 -5.83 25.58 10.90
C GLN A 112 -5.83 24.26 11.67
N PHE A 113 -4.67 23.62 11.72
CA PHE A 113 -4.48 22.37 12.43
C PHE A 113 -3.47 22.63 13.54
N SER A 114 -3.88 22.39 14.79
CA SER A 114 -2.94 22.35 15.90
C SER A 114 -2.47 20.92 16.11
N PHE A 115 -1.18 20.80 16.36
CA PHE A 115 -0.50 19.56 16.64
C PHE A 115 -0.20 19.37 18.13
N ASP A 116 -0.72 20.24 18.99
CA ASP A 116 -0.40 20.22 20.42
C ASP A 116 -0.89 18.94 21.10
N ALA A 117 -2.07 18.43 20.73
CA ALA A 117 -2.57 17.16 21.22
C ALA A 117 -1.68 15.97 20.82
N ALA A 118 -1.05 16.02 19.64
CA ALA A 118 -0.11 14.97 19.24
C ALA A 118 1.20 15.05 20.04
N LYS A 119 1.69 16.27 20.35
CA LYS A 119 2.89 16.49 21.17
C LYS A 119 2.75 15.89 22.57
N GLU A 120 1.55 15.92 23.15
CA GLU A 120 1.30 15.27 24.45
C GLU A 120 1.65 13.78 24.44
N TYR A 121 1.46 13.07 23.33
CA TYR A 121 1.87 11.66 23.20
C TYR A 121 3.37 11.51 22.93
N LEU A 122 4.01 12.46 22.26
CA LEU A 122 5.46 12.45 22.02
C LEU A 122 6.26 12.56 23.31
N ASP A 123 5.73 13.33 24.27
CA ASP A 123 6.38 13.56 25.57
C ASP A 123 6.08 12.44 26.58
N GLN A 124 5.19 11.49 26.24
CA GLN A 124 4.85 10.36 27.11
C GLN A 124 5.88 9.22 26.97
N GLY A 125 6.66 9.00 28.04
CA GLY A 125 7.61 7.88 28.13
C GLY A 125 6.98 6.49 28.00
N SER A 126 5.66 6.35 28.13
CA SER A 126 4.94 5.10 27.87
C SER A 126 4.69 4.84 26.38
N VAL A 127 4.70 5.89 25.54
CA VAL A 127 4.53 5.79 24.08
C VAL A 127 5.90 5.74 23.39
N PHE A 128 6.82 6.59 23.86
CA PHE A 128 8.21 6.69 23.40
C PHE A 128 9.16 6.58 24.60
N PRO A 129 9.52 5.36 25.03
CA PRO A 129 10.42 5.16 26.16
C PRO A 129 11.84 5.69 25.89
N PRO A 130 12.68 5.84 26.94
CA PRO A 130 14.06 6.28 26.80
C PRO A 130 14.84 5.48 25.75
N ASP A 131 15.47 6.21 24.85
CA ASP A 131 16.08 5.70 23.63
C ASP A 131 17.47 6.32 23.42
N ASP A 132 18.42 5.59 22.85
CA ASP A 132 19.75 6.14 22.51
C ASP A 132 19.74 6.90 21.16
N THR A 133 18.60 6.90 20.47
CA THR A 133 18.31 7.69 19.27
C THR A 133 17.59 8.99 19.62
N GLN A 134 17.40 9.86 18.62
CA GLN A 134 16.63 11.09 18.74
C GLN A 134 15.31 10.93 18.01
N ILE A 135 14.24 11.51 18.55
CA ILE A 135 12.95 11.60 17.87
C ILE A 135 12.60 13.05 17.61
N SER A 136 11.99 13.32 16.47
CA SER A 136 11.47 14.63 16.11
C SER A 136 10.13 14.50 15.41
N PRO A 137 9.11 15.30 15.76
CA PRO A 137 7.90 15.38 14.97
C PRO A 137 8.22 16.03 13.62
N VAL A 138 7.72 15.44 12.55
CA VAL A 138 7.78 16.01 11.21
C VAL A 138 6.36 16.09 10.67
N GLN A 139 6.01 17.27 10.16
CA GLN A 139 4.72 17.46 9.52
C GLN A 139 4.65 16.57 8.27
N GLY A 140 3.66 15.68 8.26
CA GLY A 140 3.33 14.84 7.12
C GLY A 140 2.40 15.55 6.14
N GLN A 141 1.93 14.80 5.16
CA GLN A 141 0.97 15.30 4.18
C GLN A 141 -0.43 15.41 4.81
N SER A 142 -1.27 16.23 4.21
CA SER A 142 -2.65 16.43 4.65
C SER A 142 -3.63 15.74 3.70
N ILE A 143 -4.75 15.27 4.23
CA ILE A 143 -5.83 14.67 3.43
C ILE A 143 -6.88 15.74 3.19
N PHE A 144 -7.15 15.98 1.91
CA PHE A 144 -8.13 16.90 1.41
C PHE A 144 -9.36 16.14 0.92
N ASN A 145 -10.52 16.81 0.95
CA ASN A 145 -11.69 16.36 0.22
C ASN A 145 -12.32 17.53 -0.57
N ALA A 146 -12.87 17.17 -1.73
CA ALA A 146 -13.71 18.03 -2.55
C ALA A 146 -14.80 17.16 -3.19
N ALA A 147 -15.97 17.73 -3.41
CA ALA A 147 -17.11 17.02 -3.97
C ALA A 147 -17.66 17.78 -5.18
N ILE A 148 -18.28 17.03 -6.08
CA ILE A 148 -18.91 17.52 -7.28
C ILE A 148 -20.23 16.80 -7.50
N ASP A 149 -21.32 17.56 -7.61
CA ASP A 149 -22.67 17.06 -7.84
C ASP A 149 -23.17 17.51 -9.22
N ARG A 150 -23.75 16.57 -9.95
CA ARG A 150 -24.43 16.78 -11.23
C ARG A 150 -25.94 16.89 -11.00
N SER A 151 -26.39 18.13 -10.80
CA SER A 151 -27.82 18.47 -10.71
C SER A 151 -28.34 19.00 -12.06
N GLY A 152 -28.78 18.09 -12.92
CA GLY A 152 -29.22 18.42 -14.29
C GLY A 152 -28.05 18.85 -15.19
N ASN A 153 -28.11 20.07 -15.73
CA ASN A 153 -27.06 20.66 -16.59
C ASN A 153 -26.02 21.49 -15.81
N GLN A 154 -26.16 21.60 -14.48
CA GLN A 154 -25.26 22.36 -13.63
C GLN A 154 -24.39 21.44 -12.78
N MET A 155 -23.10 21.74 -12.72
CA MET A 155 -22.15 21.09 -11.84
C MET A 155 -21.97 21.97 -10.60
N ASN A 156 -22.29 21.42 -9.43
CA ASN A 156 -22.05 22.07 -8.15
C ASN A 156 -20.76 21.51 -7.56
N VAL A 157 -19.74 22.36 -7.45
CA VAL A 157 -18.42 21.98 -6.94
C VAL A 157 -18.24 22.54 -5.54
N THR A 158 -17.89 21.71 -4.58
CA THR A 158 -17.43 22.17 -3.28
C THR A 158 -15.95 22.55 -3.37
N LYS A 159 -15.58 23.64 -2.70
CA LYS A 159 -14.18 24.06 -2.62
C LYS A 159 -13.39 23.00 -1.86
N PRO A 160 -12.20 22.59 -2.33
CA PRO A 160 -11.35 21.70 -1.57
C PRO A 160 -11.08 22.21 -0.15
N GLY A 161 -11.23 21.32 0.83
CA GLY A 161 -10.92 21.57 2.24
C GLY A 161 -9.95 20.53 2.79
N VAL A 162 -9.12 20.92 3.75
CA VAL A 162 -8.28 19.99 4.50
C VAL A 162 -9.14 19.36 5.59
N PHE A 163 -9.17 18.03 5.68
CA PHE A 163 -9.95 17.32 6.71
C PHE A 163 -9.05 16.74 7.80
N LEU A 164 -7.85 16.32 7.41
CA LEU A 164 -6.89 15.69 8.30
C LEU A 164 -5.49 16.21 7.98
N SER A 165 -4.67 16.37 9.01
CA SER A 165 -3.25 16.67 8.85
C SER A 165 -2.41 15.69 9.65
N ASN A 166 -1.40 15.07 9.02
CA ASN A 166 -0.58 14.04 9.64
C ASN A 166 0.69 14.65 10.24
N ILE A 167 1.15 14.05 11.34
CA ILE A 167 2.52 14.19 11.85
C ILE A 167 3.09 12.79 11.94
N TYR A 168 4.31 12.60 11.47
CA TYR A 168 5.06 11.39 11.74
C TYR A 168 6.23 11.67 12.68
N VAL A 169 6.61 10.65 13.43
CA VAL A 169 7.72 10.68 14.38
C VAL A 169 8.96 10.17 13.65
N GLN A 170 9.80 11.09 13.22
CA GLN A 170 11.08 10.75 12.60
C GLN A 170 12.07 10.37 13.69
N ARG A 171 12.56 9.14 13.64
CA ARG A 171 13.71 8.70 14.44
C ARG A 171 15.01 9.03 13.69
N ASN A 172 16.01 9.52 14.41
CA ASN A 172 17.29 9.97 13.89
C ASN A 172 18.45 9.41 14.74
N ILE A 173 19.55 9.06 14.08
CA ILE A 173 20.78 8.57 14.71
C ILE A 173 21.91 9.54 14.41
N THR A 174 22.65 9.93 15.45
CA THR A 174 23.88 10.70 15.29
C THR A 174 25.07 9.75 15.23
N ALA A 175 25.84 9.82 14.14
CA ALA A 175 27.11 9.12 14.00
C ALA A 175 28.21 10.14 13.61
N GLY A 176 29.14 10.34 14.53
CA GLY A 176 30.13 11.42 14.48
C GLY A 176 29.48 12.81 14.34
N ALA A 177 29.73 13.52 13.24
CA ALA A 177 29.19 14.86 12.99
C ALA A 177 27.91 14.86 12.15
N ALA A 178 27.47 13.71 11.65
CA ALA A 178 26.30 13.57 10.79
C ALA A 178 25.09 13.01 11.55
N GLN A 179 23.91 13.42 11.12
CA GLN A 179 22.63 12.89 11.57
C GLN A 179 21.98 12.14 10.41
N TYR A 180 21.52 10.93 10.69
CA TYR A 180 20.92 10.03 9.71
C TYR A 180 19.49 9.68 10.12
N SER A 181 18.59 9.65 9.15
CA SER A 181 17.22 9.19 9.35
C SER A 181 17.21 7.68 9.62
N VAL A 182 16.27 7.23 10.45
CA VAL A 182 15.87 5.81 10.50
C VAL A 182 14.82 5.57 9.42
N CYS A 183 15.01 4.51 8.66
CA CYS A 183 14.18 4.08 7.53
C CYS A 183 13.67 2.65 7.78
N GLY A 184 12.71 2.20 6.97
CA GLY A 184 12.12 0.86 7.09
C GLY A 184 10.87 0.80 7.98
N PRO A 185 10.24 -0.38 8.10
CA PRO A 185 8.91 -0.53 8.68
C PRO A 185 8.89 -0.69 10.21
N GLY A 186 10.04 -0.82 10.87
CA GLY A 186 10.11 -1.18 12.29
C GLY A 186 9.74 -0.05 13.27
N SER A 187 10.21 1.16 12.97
CA SER A 187 9.91 2.37 13.74
C SER A 187 8.77 3.12 13.08
N LYS A 188 7.57 3.04 13.66
CA LYS A 188 6.39 3.74 13.17
C LYS A 188 5.75 4.53 14.30
N GLY A 189 5.56 5.82 14.06
CA GLY A 189 4.75 6.68 14.91
C GLY A 189 4.14 7.73 14.01
N SER A 190 2.82 7.73 13.87
CA SER A 190 2.08 8.78 13.20
C SER A 190 0.82 9.13 13.98
N PHE A 191 0.49 10.42 13.97
CA PHE A 191 -0.68 11.00 14.61
C PHE A 191 -1.36 11.88 13.58
N THR A 192 -2.62 11.60 13.32
CA THR A 192 -3.42 12.46 12.45
C THR A 192 -4.38 13.27 13.29
N VAL A 193 -4.41 14.58 13.04
CA VAL A 193 -5.31 15.52 13.71
C VAL A 193 -6.41 16.02 12.77
N ASP A 194 -7.59 16.26 13.34
CA ASP A 194 -8.71 16.87 12.63
C ASP A 194 -8.66 18.41 12.67
N SER A 195 -9.67 19.05 12.06
CA SER A 195 -9.84 20.51 12.04
C SER A 195 -10.06 21.15 13.42
N THR A 196 -10.31 20.35 14.46
CA THR A 196 -10.43 20.80 15.84
C THR A 196 -9.12 20.70 16.62
N GLY A 197 -8.07 20.15 16.00
CA GLY A 197 -6.76 19.90 16.62
C GLY A 197 -6.73 18.65 17.50
N LYS A 198 -7.74 17.78 17.42
CA LYS A 198 -7.77 16.51 18.18
C LYS A 198 -7.09 15.42 17.39
N VAL A 199 -6.39 14.53 18.07
CA VAL A 199 -5.89 13.28 17.47
C VAL A 199 -7.08 12.36 17.20
N VAL A 200 -7.20 11.93 15.94
CA VAL A 200 -8.32 11.13 15.42
C VAL A 200 -7.85 9.83 14.75
N SER A 201 -6.55 9.72 14.46
CA SER A 201 -5.91 8.50 14.00
C SER A 201 -4.51 8.39 14.60
N VAL A 202 -4.09 7.16 14.84
CA VAL A 202 -2.74 6.79 15.29
C VAL A 202 -2.28 5.60 14.49
N SER A 203 -1.02 5.61 14.07
CA SER A 203 -0.30 4.38 13.75
C SER A 203 1.01 4.32 14.54
N HIS A 204 1.13 3.32 15.40
CA HIS A 204 2.26 3.19 16.31
C HIS A 204 2.81 1.77 16.27
N ARG A 205 4.14 1.66 16.14
CA ARG A 205 4.92 0.45 16.33
C ARG A 205 6.30 0.91 16.76
N TRP A 206 6.67 0.68 18.00
CA TRP A 206 7.90 1.23 18.55
C TRP A 206 8.63 0.24 19.44
N ARG A 207 9.96 0.28 19.36
CA ARG A 207 10.88 -0.48 20.20
C ARG A 207 12.02 0.44 20.59
N SER A 208 12.34 0.54 21.88
CA SER A 208 13.47 1.36 22.34
C SER A 208 14.77 0.83 21.73
N ALA A 209 15.62 1.70 21.22
CA ALA A 209 16.92 1.33 20.66
C ALA A 209 18.06 1.63 21.64
N LYS A 210 19.02 0.72 21.72
CA LYS A 210 20.23 0.85 22.55
C LYS A 210 21.48 0.61 21.72
N LYS A 211 22.48 1.46 21.84
CA LYS A 211 23.72 1.33 21.07
C LYS A 211 24.44 0.03 21.44
N SER A 212 24.68 -0.86 20.47
CA SER A 212 25.07 -2.26 20.71
C SER A 212 26.59 -2.51 20.81
N GLY A 213 27.41 -1.48 21.03
CA GLY A 213 28.88 -1.60 21.16
C GLY A 213 29.67 -0.68 20.23
N SER A 214 30.84 -1.16 19.77
CA SER A 214 31.69 -0.48 18.78
C SER A 214 31.01 -0.42 17.41
N GLY A 215 31.36 0.59 16.60
CA GLY A 215 30.81 0.71 15.26
C GLY A 215 31.26 -0.42 14.33
N LEU A 216 30.49 -0.66 13.28
CA LEU A 216 30.85 -1.58 12.21
C LEU A 216 31.55 -0.82 11.09
N LYS A 217 32.53 -1.47 10.46
CA LYS A 217 33.30 -0.90 9.36
C LYS A 217 32.43 -0.72 8.13
N ALA A 218 32.46 0.47 7.55
CA ALA A 218 31.70 0.78 6.34
C ALA A 218 32.22 -0.01 5.12
N LEU A 219 31.30 -0.43 4.25
CA LEU A 219 31.64 -1.08 2.99
C LEU A 219 32.22 -0.08 1.99
N PRO A 220 33.18 -0.50 1.15
CA PRO A 220 33.66 0.33 0.05
C PRO A 220 32.56 0.50 -1.01
N LYS A 221 32.63 1.62 -1.75
CA LYS A 221 31.70 1.97 -2.84
C LYS A 221 31.42 0.83 -3.82
N SER A 222 32.45 0.10 -4.24
CA SER A 222 32.33 -1.01 -5.18
C SER A 222 31.37 -2.09 -4.68
N ASN A 223 31.46 -2.45 -3.39
CA ASN A 223 30.62 -3.50 -2.81
C ASN A 223 29.16 -3.07 -2.72
N ILE A 224 28.90 -1.78 -2.52
CA ILE A 224 27.55 -1.22 -2.51
C ILE A 224 26.95 -1.28 -3.92
N GLN A 225 27.73 -0.92 -4.95
CA GLN A 225 27.31 -1.03 -6.35
C GLN A 225 27.01 -2.49 -6.73
N ASP A 226 27.90 -3.42 -6.40
CA ASP A 226 27.72 -4.85 -6.67
C ASP A 226 26.47 -5.41 -5.99
N ALA A 227 26.19 -4.96 -4.75
CA ALA A 227 24.98 -5.36 -4.03
C ALA A 227 23.70 -4.84 -4.72
N ILE A 228 23.70 -3.60 -5.20
CA ILE A 228 22.55 -3.02 -5.93
C ILE A 228 22.35 -3.78 -7.25
N LEU A 229 23.42 -3.99 -8.03
CA LEU A 229 23.38 -4.77 -9.27
C LEU A 229 22.82 -6.17 -9.03
N THR A 230 23.26 -6.83 -7.96
CA THR A 230 22.78 -8.15 -7.56
C THR A 230 21.28 -8.16 -7.27
N GLN A 231 20.76 -7.16 -6.54
CA GLN A 231 19.32 -7.09 -6.26
C GLN A 231 18.50 -6.82 -7.53
N LEU A 232 18.93 -5.88 -8.37
CA LEU A 232 18.26 -5.60 -9.64
C LEU A 232 18.25 -6.82 -10.57
N ALA A 233 19.37 -7.56 -10.64
CA ALA A 233 19.46 -8.81 -11.40
C ALA A 233 18.49 -9.88 -10.89
N LYS A 234 18.37 -10.05 -9.57
CA LYS A 234 17.38 -10.98 -8.98
C LYS A 234 15.94 -10.60 -9.30
N ALA A 235 15.67 -9.30 -9.37
CA ALA A 235 14.37 -8.76 -9.80
C ALA A 235 14.18 -8.78 -11.32
N GLN A 236 15.13 -9.36 -12.08
CA GLN A 236 15.10 -9.45 -13.55
C GLN A 236 15.10 -8.08 -14.25
N ILE A 237 15.60 -7.05 -13.57
CA ILE A 237 15.72 -5.70 -14.14
C ILE A 237 17.04 -5.62 -14.90
N ALA A 238 16.95 -5.63 -16.23
CA ALA A 238 18.11 -5.56 -17.11
C ALA A 238 18.63 -4.13 -17.29
N ASN A 239 17.72 -3.14 -17.30
CA ASN A 239 18.03 -1.74 -17.53
C ASN A 239 17.39 -0.89 -16.44
N ALA A 240 18.17 -0.03 -15.78
CA ALA A 240 17.64 0.95 -14.84
C ALA A 240 18.64 2.10 -14.62
N THR A 241 18.13 3.25 -14.21
CA THR A 241 18.93 4.34 -13.66
C THR A 241 18.74 4.35 -12.15
N VAL A 242 19.83 4.31 -11.39
CA VAL A 242 19.78 4.54 -9.94
C VAL A 242 19.83 6.05 -9.72
N ASP A 243 18.68 6.65 -9.43
CA ASP A 243 18.51 8.10 -9.41
C ASP A 243 18.95 8.72 -8.07
N ASN A 244 18.86 7.94 -6.98
CA ASN A 244 19.17 8.40 -5.63
C ASN A 244 19.78 7.29 -4.79
N LEU A 245 20.71 7.67 -3.91
CA LEU A 245 21.33 6.79 -2.92
C LEU A 245 21.51 7.53 -1.60
N GLU A 246 20.83 7.08 -0.56
CA GLU A 246 20.84 7.70 0.77
C GLU A 246 21.37 6.71 1.81
N LEU A 247 22.31 7.16 2.65
CA LEU A 247 22.68 6.41 3.86
C LEU A 247 21.64 6.67 4.94
N CYS A 248 20.92 5.64 5.35
CA CYS A 248 19.95 5.68 6.45
C CYS A 248 20.15 4.49 7.39
N TYR A 249 19.42 4.47 8.49
CA TYR A 249 19.45 3.41 9.48
C TYR A 249 18.19 2.55 9.36
N TYR A 250 18.31 1.35 8.80
CA TYR A 250 17.18 0.46 8.59
C TYR A 250 16.74 -0.22 9.88
N ASP A 251 15.49 0.04 10.28
CA ASP A 251 14.79 -0.67 11.32
C ASP A 251 13.82 -1.69 10.69
N SER A 252 14.16 -2.96 10.84
CA SER A 252 13.35 -4.10 10.36
C SER A 252 12.13 -4.38 11.26
N GLY A 253 12.11 -3.81 12.46
CA GLY A 253 11.18 -4.14 13.55
C GLY A 253 11.53 -5.44 14.29
N LYS A 254 12.66 -6.09 13.94
CA LYS A 254 13.15 -7.32 14.56
C LYS A 254 14.11 -7.01 15.69
N SER A 255 15.41 -7.24 15.58
CA SER A 255 16.34 -7.17 16.71
C SER A 255 17.29 -5.98 16.63
N TYR A 256 17.48 -5.36 15.46
CA TYR A 256 18.45 -4.29 15.29
C TYR A 256 17.97 -3.13 14.40
N ILE A 257 18.55 -1.96 14.64
CA ILE A 257 18.63 -0.85 13.68
C ILE A 257 20.08 -0.78 13.19
N GLN A 258 20.27 -0.84 11.87
CA GLN A 258 21.60 -0.96 11.25
C GLN A 258 21.75 -0.03 10.04
N PRO A 259 22.96 0.45 9.74
CA PRO A 259 23.18 1.34 8.61
C PRO A 259 23.03 0.60 7.26
N VAL A 260 22.29 1.22 6.34
CA VAL A 260 22.06 0.73 4.98
C VAL A 260 22.14 1.89 3.98
N TYR A 261 22.37 1.56 2.72
CA TYR A 261 22.01 2.45 1.64
C TYR A 261 20.62 2.12 1.13
N ARG A 262 19.72 3.12 1.14
CA ARG A 262 18.46 3.10 0.41
C ARG A 262 18.71 3.62 -0.99
N PHE A 263 18.43 2.82 -2.00
CA PHE A 263 18.52 3.26 -3.40
C PHE A 263 17.13 3.41 -4.01
N LEU A 264 16.98 4.42 -4.86
CA LEU A 264 15.82 4.58 -5.75
C LEU A 264 16.29 4.35 -7.18
N ALA A 265 15.56 3.51 -7.91
CA ALA A 265 15.86 3.23 -9.30
C ALA A 265 14.63 3.40 -10.19
N THR A 266 14.83 3.98 -11.37
CA THR A 266 13.84 4.05 -12.44
C THR A 266 14.19 2.97 -13.48
N PRO A 267 13.27 2.03 -13.78
CA PRO A 267 13.47 1.05 -14.85
C PRO A 267 13.75 1.73 -16.20
N GLY A 268 14.56 1.10 -17.04
CA GLY A 268 14.95 1.65 -18.34
C GLY A 268 13.81 1.69 -19.37
N THR A 269 12.68 1.04 -19.09
CA THR A 269 11.47 1.14 -19.90
C THR A 269 10.91 2.55 -19.81
N THR A 270 11.18 3.38 -20.82
CA THR A 270 10.56 4.70 -20.96
C THR A 270 9.30 4.60 -21.81
N LEU A 271 8.16 4.93 -21.21
CA LEU A 271 6.88 5.03 -21.91
C LEU A 271 6.51 6.51 -22.04
N ALA A 272 6.40 7.02 -23.26
CA ALA A 272 6.13 8.44 -23.48
C ALA A 272 4.78 8.84 -22.87
N GLY A 273 4.79 9.79 -21.93
CA GLY A 273 3.58 10.30 -21.27
C GLY A 273 2.99 9.37 -20.21
N ILE A 274 3.71 8.32 -19.81
CA ILE A 274 3.32 7.37 -18.76
C ILE A 274 4.34 7.46 -17.62
N ASP A 275 3.82 7.60 -16.41
CA ASP A 275 4.63 7.54 -15.21
C ASP A 275 4.93 6.07 -14.86
N VAL A 276 6.21 5.75 -14.84
CA VAL A 276 6.72 4.41 -14.51
C VAL A 276 6.88 4.32 -12.99
N GLN A 277 6.38 3.24 -12.40
CA GLN A 277 6.59 2.96 -10.98
C GLN A 277 8.10 2.83 -10.70
N ARG A 278 8.57 3.47 -9.63
CA ARG A 278 9.97 3.40 -9.22
C ARG A 278 10.23 2.21 -8.32
N ILE A 279 11.48 1.77 -8.30
CA ILE A 279 11.95 0.70 -7.43
C ILE A 279 12.64 1.34 -6.24
N VAL A 280 12.35 0.82 -5.05
CA VAL A 280 13.10 1.15 -3.85
C VAL A 280 13.71 -0.12 -3.27
N GLY A 281 15.00 -0.07 -2.96
CA GLY A 281 15.71 -1.19 -2.34
C GLY A 281 16.69 -0.74 -1.29
N TYR A 282 17.24 -1.71 -0.57
CA TYR A 282 18.19 -1.48 0.51
C TYR A 282 19.37 -2.42 0.38
N VAL A 283 20.58 -1.91 0.53
CA VAL A 283 21.81 -2.72 0.63
C VAL A 283 22.55 -2.39 1.93
N PRO A 284 23.22 -3.36 2.58
CA PRO A 284 24.01 -3.07 3.77
C PRO A 284 25.05 -1.97 3.52
N ALA A 285 25.29 -1.10 4.49
CA ALA A 285 26.35 -0.10 4.42
C ALA A 285 27.65 -0.53 5.15
N VAL A 286 27.64 -1.68 5.82
CA VAL A 286 28.71 -2.15 6.72
C VAL A 286 29.06 -3.61 6.50
N GLU A 287 30.30 -3.98 6.86
CA GLU A 287 30.77 -5.36 6.90
C GLU A 287 30.08 -6.12 8.07
N GLY A 288 29.54 -7.31 7.78
CA GLY A 288 28.89 -8.15 8.78
C GLY A 288 27.65 -7.53 9.43
N PRO A 289 26.63 -7.11 8.64
CA PRO A 289 25.41 -6.56 9.21
C PRO A 289 24.74 -7.57 10.16
N PRO A 290 24.28 -7.15 11.36
CA PRO A 290 23.66 -8.05 12.34
C PRO A 290 22.35 -8.68 11.85
N GLU A 291 21.68 -8.07 10.88
CA GLU A 291 20.47 -8.62 10.26
C GLU A 291 20.53 -8.57 8.74
N GLN A 292 19.84 -9.52 8.12
CA GLN A 292 19.61 -9.48 6.68
C GLN A 292 18.69 -8.30 6.33
N VAL A 293 19.19 -7.45 5.43
CA VAL A 293 18.42 -6.37 4.80
C VAL A 293 17.46 -6.97 3.76
N PRO A 294 16.23 -6.43 3.59
CA PRO A 294 15.29 -6.96 2.61
C PRO A 294 15.86 -6.94 1.19
N ASP A 295 15.64 -8.03 0.46
CA ASP A 295 15.88 -8.09 -0.97
C ASP A 295 14.66 -7.56 -1.74
N LEU A 296 14.88 -7.11 -2.98
CA LEU A 296 13.81 -6.63 -3.88
C LEU A 296 12.80 -7.74 -4.14
N ILE A 297 13.25 -9.00 -4.27
CA ILE A 297 12.40 -10.17 -4.40
C ILE A 297 12.47 -10.98 -3.10
N ARG A 298 11.33 -11.12 -2.41
CA ARG A 298 11.20 -12.08 -1.31
C ARG A 298 10.88 -13.44 -1.94
N THR A 299 11.85 -14.34 -1.98
CA THR A 299 11.71 -15.60 -2.73
C THR A 299 10.58 -16.49 -2.20
N GLU A 300 9.92 -17.16 -3.16
CA GLU A 300 8.91 -18.23 -3.12
C GLU A 300 7.49 -17.88 -2.59
N GLY A 301 6.54 -17.75 -3.52
CA GLY A 301 5.11 -17.80 -3.19
C GLY A 301 4.18 -17.11 -4.18
N ALA A 302 4.65 -16.07 -4.88
CA ALA A 302 3.84 -15.40 -5.89
C ALA A 302 3.65 -16.34 -7.09
N SER A 303 2.41 -16.75 -7.36
CA SER A 303 2.06 -17.49 -8.56
C SER A 303 1.96 -16.55 -9.75
N ASN A 304 2.29 -17.06 -10.94
CA ASN A 304 1.97 -16.35 -12.17
C ASN A 304 0.45 -16.30 -12.36
N PRO A 305 -0.10 -15.17 -12.79
CA PRO A 305 -1.46 -15.08 -13.25
C PRO A 305 -1.74 -16.08 -14.39
N GLY A 306 -2.99 -16.56 -14.45
CA GLY A 306 -3.47 -17.37 -15.57
C GLY A 306 -3.67 -16.53 -16.83
N GLN A 307 -3.86 -17.22 -17.96
CA GLN A 307 -4.39 -16.62 -19.17
C GLN A 307 -5.91 -16.63 -19.10
N ALA A 308 -6.55 -15.51 -19.43
CA ALA A 308 -8.00 -15.47 -19.46
C ALA A 308 -8.56 -16.28 -20.65
N PRO A 309 -9.77 -16.86 -20.53
CA PRO A 309 -10.43 -17.50 -21.65
C PRO A 309 -10.65 -16.52 -22.81
N LEU A 310 -10.52 -17.02 -24.05
CA LEU A 310 -10.81 -16.25 -25.26
C LEU A 310 -12.30 -15.91 -25.37
N SER A 311 -12.59 -14.74 -25.94
CA SER A 311 -13.94 -14.23 -26.20
C SER A 311 -14.76 -15.27 -26.98
N GLY A 312 -15.84 -15.76 -26.39
CA GLY A 312 -16.75 -16.77 -26.99
C GLY A 312 -16.72 -18.17 -26.36
N SER A 313 -15.74 -18.47 -25.49
CA SER A 313 -15.72 -19.72 -24.69
C SER A 313 -16.37 -19.56 -23.31
N GLN A 314 -16.71 -18.33 -22.94
CA GLN A 314 -17.29 -18.05 -21.64
C GLN A 314 -18.79 -18.35 -21.67
N SER A 315 -19.19 -19.45 -21.03
CA SER A 315 -20.50 -19.46 -20.37
C SER A 315 -20.45 -18.30 -19.39
N GLY A 316 -21.22 -17.23 -19.62
CA GLY A 316 -21.16 -16.04 -18.78
C GLY A 316 -21.21 -16.39 -17.30
N PRO A 317 -20.63 -15.55 -16.41
CA PRO A 317 -20.61 -15.82 -14.98
C PRO A 317 -22.00 -16.27 -14.64
N SER A 318 -22.12 -17.52 -14.19
CA SER A 318 -23.43 -18.11 -13.95
C SER A 318 -24.17 -17.09 -13.11
N ASN A 319 -25.33 -16.63 -13.56
CA ASN A 319 -26.20 -15.67 -12.87
C ASN A 319 -26.70 -16.21 -11.51
N LEU A 320 -25.89 -17.01 -10.83
CA LEU A 320 -25.91 -17.32 -9.42
C LEU A 320 -25.81 -15.98 -8.70
N ARG A 321 -26.98 -15.36 -8.58
CA ARG A 321 -27.32 -14.38 -7.57
C ARG A 321 -26.80 -14.95 -6.25
N ARG A 322 -25.58 -14.56 -5.86
CA ARG A 322 -24.92 -15.09 -4.67
C ARG A 322 -25.85 -14.82 -3.50
N GLN A 323 -26.21 -15.87 -2.78
CA GLN A 323 -27.12 -15.79 -1.65
C GLN A 323 -26.54 -14.84 -0.59
N SER A 324 -27.41 -14.20 0.19
CA SER A 324 -26.99 -13.45 1.38
C SER A 324 -26.10 -14.35 2.25
N GLY A 325 -24.89 -13.89 2.57
CA GLY A 325 -23.88 -14.68 3.30
C GLY A 325 -22.84 -15.40 2.44
N ALA A 326 -22.91 -15.32 1.11
CA ALA A 326 -21.83 -15.82 0.25
C ALA A 326 -20.52 -15.03 0.47
N PRO A 327 -19.35 -15.68 0.26
CA PRO A 327 -18.05 -15.03 0.26
C PRO A 327 -18.03 -13.78 -0.62
N VAL A 328 -17.29 -12.75 -0.21
CA VAL A 328 -17.00 -11.59 -1.06
C VAL A 328 -15.96 -12.02 -2.09
N GLY A 329 -16.37 -12.02 -3.36
CA GLY A 329 -15.48 -12.28 -4.48
C GLY A 329 -14.52 -11.11 -4.70
N PHE A 330 -13.31 -11.43 -5.15
CA PHE A 330 -12.40 -10.43 -5.68
C PHE A 330 -11.60 -10.97 -6.85
N VAL A 331 -11.15 -10.04 -7.71
CA VAL A 331 -10.33 -10.32 -8.89
C VAL A 331 -9.02 -9.55 -8.83
N ARG A 332 -7.96 -10.14 -9.39
CA ARG A 332 -6.63 -9.52 -9.46
C ARG A 332 -6.10 -9.55 -10.88
N TYR A 333 -5.64 -8.41 -11.39
CA TYR A 333 -5.06 -8.30 -12.73
C TYR A 333 -3.68 -7.67 -12.68
N ILE A 334 -2.68 -8.36 -13.25
CA ILE A 334 -1.28 -7.91 -13.23
C ILE A 334 -0.86 -7.60 -14.65
N MET A 335 -0.30 -6.42 -14.86
CA MET A 335 0.26 -6.04 -16.15
C MET A 335 1.35 -7.02 -16.60
N GLN A 336 1.37 -7.33 -17.89
CA GLN A 336 2.30 -8.30 -18.48
C GLN A 336 3.44 -7.60 -19.22
N ASN A 337 4.52 -8.37 -19.47
CA ASN A 337 5.67 -7.99 -20.31
C ASN A 337 6.52 -6.79 -19.85
N ASP A 338 6.43 -6.39 -18.58
CA ASP A 338 7.20 -5.29 -18.00
C ASP A 338 8.40 -5.78 -17.20
N ASP A 339 9.45 -4.94 -17.11
CA ASP A 339 10.64 -5.23 -16.30
C ASP A 339 10.32 -5.36 -14.80
N ASN A 340 9.21 -4.79 -14.32
CA ASN A 340 8.78 -4.87 -12.92
C ASN A 340 7.82 -6.02 -12.61
N VAL A 341 7.49 -6.89 -13.58
CA VAL A 341 6.55 -8.01 -13.36
C VAL A 341 6.85 -8.79 -12.08
N PRO A 342 8.11 -9.18 -11.76
CA PRO A 342 8.40 -9.88 -10.51
C PRO A 342 8.01 -9.10 -9.25
N LEU A 343 8.12 -7.77 -9.27
CA LEU A 343 7.75 -6.90 -8.15
C LEU A 343 6.23 -6.78 -7.99
N TRP A 344 5.51 -6.65 -9.11
CA TRP A 344 4.03 -6.61 -9.11
C TRP A 344 3.40 -7.92 -8.66
N LEU A 345 3.98 -9.05 -9.07
CA LEU A 345 3.55 -10.36 -8.59
C LEU A 345 3.66 -10.46 -7.06
N GLN A 346 4.74 -9.92 -6.49
CA GLN A 346 4.86 -9.89 -5.03
C GLN A 346 3.85 -8.94 -4.40
N ASP A 347 3.70 -7.72 -4.91
CA ASP A 347 2.78 -6.73 -4.35
C ASP A 347 1.33 -7.26 -4.33
N SER A 348 0.93 -7.95 -5.41
CA SER A 348 -0.34 -8.68 -5.52
C SER A 348 -0.47 -9.84 -4.55
N GLN A 349 0.60 -10.61 -4.33
CA GLN A 349 0.62 -11.70 -3.35
C GLN A 349 0.54 -11.15 -1.92
N ASP A 350 1.21 -10.04 -1.64
CA ASP A 350 1.18 -9.36 -0.34
C ASP A 350 -0.24 -8.84 -0.05
N PHE A 351 -0.93 -8.27 -1.05
CA PHE A 351 -2.34 -7.91 -0.96
C PHE A 351 -3.24 -9.12 -0.61
N LEU A 352 -3.09 -10.23 -1.35
CA LEU A 352 -3.82 -11.48 -1.09
C LEU A 352 -3.55 -12.01 0.33
N ASN A 353 -2.29 -11.98 0.77
CA ASN A 353 -1.91 -12.42 2.12
C ASN A 353 -2.58 -11.54 3.18
N GLY A 354 -2.63 -10.23 2.96
CA GLY A 354 -3.36 -9.29 3.81
C GLY A 354 -4.85 -9.64 3.90
N LEU A 355 -5.51 -9.82 2.75
CA LEU A 355 -6.93 -10.23 2.68
C LEU A 355 -7.18 -11.55 3.42
N ASN A 356 -6.33 -12.56 3.23
CA ASN A 356 -6.49 -13.87 3.86
C ASN A 356 -6.38 -13.78 5.40
N ILE A 357 -5.39 -13.04 5.91
CA ILE A 357 -5.24 -12.85 7.36
C ILE A 357 -6.41 -12.06 7.93
N GLY A 358 -6.79 -10.95 7.28
CA GLY A 358 -7.93 -10.15 7.72
C GLY A 358 -9.24 -10.93 7.69
N SER A 359 -9.47 -11.74 6.67
CA SER A 359 -10.67 -12.60 6.57
C SER A 359 -10.69 -13.67 7.66
N ALA A 360 -9.55 -14.29 7.99
CA ALA A 360 -9.47 -15.23 9.10
C ALA A 360 -9.86 -14.57 10.43
N MET A 361 -9.46 -13.32 10.64
CA MET A 361 -9.84 -12.53 11.81
C MET A 361 -11.32 -12.10 11.76
N ALA A 362 -11.82 -11.67 10.60
CA ALA A 362 -13.22 -11.28 10.43
C ALA A 362 -14.20 -12.45 10.63
N ASN A 363 -13.81 -13.67 10.26
CA ASN A 363 -14.58 -14.87 10.54
C ASN A 363 -14.73 -15.14 12.05
N PHE A 364 -13.74 -14.76 12.86
CA PHE A 364 -13.88 -14.80 14.32
C PHE A 364 -14.93 -13.79 14.82
N PHE A 365 -15.00 -12.60 14.21
CA PHE A 365 -16.03 -11.61 14.50
C PHE A 365 -17.46 -12.08 14.14
N CYS A 366 -17.62 -12.96 13.14
CA CYS A 366 -18.91 -13.60 12.86
C CYS A 366 -19.45 -14.35 14.07
N VAL A 367 -18.59 -15.10 14.77
CA VAL A 367 -18.99 -15.91 15.93
C VAL A 367 -19.53 -15.02 17.06
N LEU A 368 -19.11 -13.75 17.09
CA LEU A 368 -19.56 -12.74 18.04
C LEU A 368 -20.81 -11.95 17.58
N GLY A 369 -21.36 -12.27 16.42
CA GLY A 369 -22.60 -11.66 15.89
C GLY A 369 -22.39 -10.30 15.20
N LEU A 370 -21.17 -9.98 14.75
CA LEU A 370 -20.87 -8.75 14.00
C LEU A 370 -21.23 -8.91 12.51
N LYS A 371 -21.59 -7.81 11.84
CA LYS A 371 -22.20 -7.85 10.49
C LYS A 371 -21.18 -7.89 9.34
N PHE A 372 -19.93 -7.49 9.60
CA PHE A 372 -18.88 -7.36 8.58
C PHE A 372 -18.06 -8.65 8.42
N CYS A 373 -18.76 -9.74 8.15
CA CYS A 373 -18.18 -11.06 8.34
C CYS A 373 -18.57 -11.97 7.16
N SER A 374 -17.63 -12.16 6.25
CA SER A 374 -17.78 -13.07 5.11
C SER A 374 -16.40 -13.56 4.69
N GLY A 375 -16.35 -14.80 4.23
CA GLY A 375 -15.15 -15.34 3.58
C GLY A 375 -14.79 -14.50 2.36
N LEU A 376 -13.53 -14.54 1.96
CA LEU A 376 -13.06 -13.92 0.72
C LEU A 376 -12.71 -15.00 -0.29
N ASP A 377 -13.00 -14.75 -1.56
CA ASP A 377 -12.79 -15.69 -2.65
C ASP A 377 -12.05 -15.04 -3.81
N ASN A 378 -10.85 -15.53 -4.14
CA ASN A 378 -10.03 -15.03 -5.25
C ASN A 378 -10.56 -15.64 -6.55
N GLU A 379 -11.60 -15.05 -7.13
CA GLU A 379 -12.34 -15.61 -8.26
C GLU A 379 -11.50 -15.65 -9.54
N GLN A 380 -10.69 -14.62 -9.76
CA GLN A 380 -9.87 -14.49 -10.96
C GLN A 380 -8.50 -13.93 -10.61
N TYR A 381 -7.47 -14.49 -11.26
CA TYR A 381 -6.11 -13.97 -11.19
C TYR A 381 -5.45 -14.13 -12.56
N PHE A 382 -5.49 -13.08 -13.36
CA PHE A 382 -5.08 -13.10 -14.77
C PHE A 382 -4.08 -12.00 -15.11
N TRP A 383 -3.35 -12.20 -16.21
CA TRP A 383 -2.62 -11.11 -16.84
C TRP A 383 -3.60 -10.08 -17.35
N SER A 384 -3.33 -8.80 -17.10
CA SER A 384 -4.22 -7.70 -17.43
C SER A 384 -4.37 -7.57 -18.94
N GLU A 385 -5.61 -7.40 -19.40
CA GLU A 385 -5.92 -7.11 -20.80
C GLU A 385 -6.89 -5.93 -20.89
N GLN A 386 -6.76 -5.10 -21.94
CA GLN A 386 -7.65 -3.96 -22.16
C GLN A 386 -9.15 -4.35 -22.18
N ARG A 387 -9.48 -5.53 -22.74
CA ARG A 387 -10.87 -6.01 -22.84
C ARG A 387 -11.54 -6.23 -21.48
N PHE A 388 -10.76 -6.52 -20.42
CA PHE A 388 -11.30 -6.73 -19.07
C PHE A 388 -11.94 -5.48 -18.47
N PHE A 389 -11.59 -4.30 -18.98
CA PHE A 389 -12.05 -3.00 -18.49
C PHE A 389 -12.95 -2.29 -19.49
N THR A 390 -13.13 -2.86 -20.68
CA THR A 390 -13.87 -2.22 -21.76
C THR A 390 -15.01 -3.11 -22.22
N ASN A 391 -14.85 -3.82 -23.32
CA ASN A 391 -15.94 -4.55 -23.97
C ASN A 391 -16.30 -5.89 -23.30
N GLU A 392 -15.52 -6.38 -22.33
CA GLU A 392 -15.78 -7.62 -21.59
C GLU A 392 -15.77 -7.40 -20.07
N ASN A 393 -15.93 -6.15 -19.63
CA ASN A 393 -15.95 -5.78 -18.20
C ASN A 393 -16.87 -6.66 -17.35
N ASP A 394 -18.08 -6.98 -17.83
CA ASP A 394 -19.07 -7.81 -17.14
C ASP A 394 -18.59 -9.21 -16.78
N PHE A 395 -17.58 -9.73 -17.47
CA PHE A 395 -17.01 -11.06 -17.26
C PHE A 395 -15.71 -11.01 -16.44
N PHE A 396 -15.15 -9.83 -16.26
CA PHE A 396 -13.83 -9.62 -15.64
C PHE A 396 -13.91 -8.58 -14.53
N VAL A 397 -13.50 -7.32 -14.76
CA VAL A 397 -13.38 -6.33 -13.68
C VAL A 397 -14.70 -6.12 -12.94
N ASP A 398 -15.84 -6.25 -13.63
CA ASP A 398 -17.18 -6.10 -13.07
C ASP A 398 -17.85 -7.45 -12.73
N SER A 399 -17.07 -8.52 -12.58
CA SER A 399 -17.59 -9.83 -12.16
C SER A 399 -17.60 -10.05 -10.66
N ALA A 400 -16.92 -9.21 -9.88
CA ALA A 400 -16.74 -9.37 -8.44
C ALA A 400 -16.77 -8.03 -7.70
N PRO A 401 -17.18 -7.98 -6.40
CA PRO A 401 -17.22 -6.75 -5.61
C PRO A 401 -15.91 -5.97 -5.47
N LEU A 402 -14.76 -6.63 -5.54
CA LEU A 402 -13.45 -6.01 -5.38
C LEU A 402 -12.54 -6.37 -6.55
N ALA A 403 -11.97 -5.36 -7.21
CA ALA A 403 -10.91 -5.54 -8.20
C ALA A 403 -9.62 -4.89 -7.70
N TYR A 404 -8.50 -5.58 -7.92
CA TYR A 404 -7.16 -5.09 -7.60
C TYR A 404 -6.24 -5.23 -8.81
N GLN A 405 -5.41 -4.22 -9.07
CA GLN A 405 -4.47 -4.26 -10.18
C GLN A 405 -3.17 -3.49 -9.93
N GLU A 406 -2.12 -3.95 -10.61
CA GLU A 406 -0.78 -3.37 -10.66
C GLU A 406 -0.42 -2.99 -12.10
N ASN A 407 -0.11 -1.72 -12.32
CA ASN A 407 0.14 -1.17 -13.64
C ASN A 407 1.03 0.09 -13.56
N HIS A 408 1.62 0.49 -14.68
CA HIS A 408 2.00 1.90 -14.89
C HIS A 408 0.77 2.73 -15.26
N GLY A 409 0.86 4.05 -15.16
CA GLY A 409 -0.26 4.91 -15.53
C GLY A 409 0.06 6.37 -15.72
N SER A 410 -0.98 7.11 -16.01
CA SER A 410 -1.00 8.56 -16.08
C SER A 410 -2.43 9.06 -15.83
N ASN A 411 -2.65 10.37 -15.93
CA ASN A 411 -3.96 10.98 -15.66
C ASN A 411 -5.09 10.29 -16.45
N HIS A 412 -5.95 9.57 -15.73
CA HIS A 412 -7.09 8.81 -16.29
C HIS A 412 -6.69 7.68 -17.26
N PHE A 413 -5.50 7.11 -17.10
CA PHE A 413 -5.00 6.04 -17.95
C PHE A 413 -4.13 5.06 -17.17
N PHE A 414 -4.18 3.79 -17.55
CA PHE A 414 -3.26 2.76 -17.05
C PHE A 414 -2.89 1.75 -18.13
N CYS A 415 -1.67 1.24 -18.05
CA CYS A 415 -1.14 0.25 -18.99
C CYS A 415 -1.65 -1.17 -18.66
N THR A 416 -1.85 -2.00 -19.68
CA THR A 416 -2.10 -3.44 -19.46
C THR A 416 -1.00 -4.32 -20.06
N ASP A 417 -0.24 -3.82 -21.05
CA ASP A 417 0.81 -4.58 -21.73
C ASP A 417 1.88 -3.68 -22.36
N THR A 418 3.12 -3.71 -21.86
CA THR A 418 4.25 -2.93 -22.42
C THR A 418 4.72 -3.38 -23.79
N ASN A 419 4.39 -4.59 -24.25
CA ASN A 419 4.73 -5.03 -25.61
C ASN A 419 3.81 -4.42 -26.68
N ALA A 420 2.67 -3.87 -26.28
CA ALA A 420 1.78 -3.17 -27.19
C ALA A 420 2.25 -1.74 -27.45
N GLN A 421 1.90 -1.19 -28.63
CA GLN A 421 2.22 0.19 -28.97
C GLN A 421 1.63 1.15 -27.92
N GLY A 422 2.47 1.94 -27.25
CA GLY A 422 2.03 2.85 -26.19
C GLY A 422 1.48 2.14 -24.95
N CYS A 423 2.06 0.97 -24.59
CA CYS A 423 1.74 0.12 -23.43
C CYS A 423 0.34 -0.53 -23.37
N GLY A 424 -0.41 -0.52 -24.48
CA GLY A 424 -1.69 -1.23 -24.62
C GLY A 424 -2.60 -1.02 -23.41
N GLY A 425 -2.98 0.23 -23.16
CA GLY A 425 -3.67 0.60 -21.92
C GLY A 425 -5.15 0.95 -22.08
N VAL A 426 -5.75 1.30 -20.96
CA VAL A 426 -7.15 1.70 -20.84
C VAL A 426 -7.18 3.16 -20.43
N SER A 427 -7.80 3.99 -21.27
CA SER A 427 -8.23 5.31 -20.82
C SER A 427 -9.58 5.17 -20.12
N ILE A 428 -9.79 5.89 -19.01
CA ILE A 428 -11.08 5.89 -18.32
C ILE A 428 -12.22 6.31 -19.25
N THR A 429 -11.97 7.22 -20.20
CA THR A 429 -12.99 7.64 -21.18
C THR A 429 -13.36 6.55 -22.19
N SER A 430 -12.59 5.45 -22.27
CA SER A 430 -12.88 4.29 -23.13
C SER A 430 -13.75 3.22 -22.45
N ILE A 431 -13.98 3.34 -21.15
CA ILE A 431 -14.90 2.48 -20.41
C ILE A 431 -16.33 2.75 -20.94
N PRO A 432 -17.10 1.71 -21.30
CA PRO A 432 -18.46 1.87 -21.81
C PRO A 432 -19.34 2.69 -20.89
N SER A 433 -20.33 3.38 -21.44
CA SER A 433 -21.25 4.21 -20.66
C SER A 433 -22.11 3.43 -19.67
N SER A 434 -22.22 2.10 -19.81
CA SER A 434 -22.83 1.21 -18.81
C SER A 434 -22.03 1.18 -17.50
N GLY A 435 -20.77 1.62 -17.51
CA GLY A 435 -19.95 1.71 -16.30
C GLY A 435 -19.70 0.37 -15.64
N TYR A 436 -19.47 0.41 -14.33
CA TYR A 436 -19.30 -0.74 -13.45
C TYR A 436 -20.28 -0.67 -12.30
N GLY A 437 -20.66 -1.85 -11.80
CA GLY A 437 -21.37 -1.99 -10.54
C GLY A 437 -22.88 -2.22 -10.68
N ASP A 438 -23.41 -2.40 -11.88
CA ASP A 438 -24.86 -2.47 -12.12
C ASP A 438 -25.48 -3.80 -11.63
N GLY A 439 -26.17 -3.76 -10.49
CA GLY A 439 -26.79 -4.95 -9.88
C GLY A 439 -25.93 -5.69 -8.85
N GLN A 440 -26.47 -6.77 -8.27
CA GLN A 440 -25.92 -7.41 -7.07
C GLN A 440 -24.63 -8.21 -7.32
N ASN A 441 -23.60 -7.98 -6.49
CA ASN A 441 -22.27 -8.64 -6.56
C ASN A 441 -21.40 -8.27 -7.77
N ARG A 442 -21.73 -7.15 -8.41
CA ARG A 442 -20.84 -6.42 -9.31
C ARG A 442 -19.78 -5.64 -8.54
N LEU A 443 -18.86 -5.02 -9.26
CA LEU A 443 -17.79 -4.21 -8.70
C LEU A 443 -18.33 -3.09 -7.81
N ARG A 444 -17.72 -2.97 -6.64
CA ARG A 444 -17.99 -1.92 -5.64
C ARG A 444 -16.72 -1.15 -5.34
N TYR A 445 -15.59 -1.84 -5.33
CA TYR A 445 -14.31 -1.28 -4.95
C TYR A 445 -13.27 -1.61 -6.02
N TRP A 446 -12.68 -0.59 -6.61
CA TRP A 446 -11.62 -0.74 -7.60
C TRP A 446 -10.33 -0.15 -7.07
N ILE A 447 -9.33 -1.00 -6.82
CA ILE A 447 -7.98 -0.59 -6.43
C ILE A 447 -7.06 -0.70 -7.63
N ASN A 448 -6.60 0.43 -8.14
CA ASN A 448 -5.63 0.49 -9.23
C ASN A 448 -4.37 1.22 -8.76
N ARG A 449 -3.27 0.48 -8.61
CA ARG A 449 -1.99 1.01 -8.12
C ARG A 449 -1.15 1.72 -9.19
N ALA A 450 -1.76 2.12 -10.31
CA ALA A 450 -1.11 2.93 -11.32
C ALA A 450 -0.73 4.34 -10.84
N CYS A 451 0.44 4.81 -11.29
CA CYS A 451 0.91 6.18 -11.07
C CYS A 451 -0.04 7.20 -11.67
N SER A 452 -0.31 8.30 -10.94
CA SER A 452 -1.07 9.45 -11.43
C SER A 452 -2.46 9.10 -12.00
N PHE A 453 -3.02 7.96 -11.61
CA PHE A 453 -4.25 7.39 -12.17
C PHE A 453 -5.49 8.22 -11.84
N ILE A 454 -5.58 8.69 -10.59
CA ILE A 454 -6.68 9.50 -10.09
C ILE A 454 -6.15 10.91 -9.78
N PRO A 455 -6.11 11.82 -10.77
CA PRO A 455 -5.69 13.20 -10.52
C PRO A 455 -6.69 13.88 -9.59
N GLY A 456 -6.18 14.74 -8.70
CA GLY A 456 -7.00 15.51 -7.78
C GLY A 456 -7.18 16.97 -8.22
N PRO A 457 -7.96 17.75 -7.46
CA PRO A 457 -8.05 19.21 -7.60
C PRO A 457 -6.71 19.96 -7.48
N ALA A 458 -5.68 19.31 -6.92
CA ALA A 458 -4.32 19.84 -6.86
C ALA A 458 -3.58 19.74 -8.22
N ASP A 459 -4.01 18.84 -9.10
CA ASP A 459 -3.36 18.56 -10.39
C ASP A 459 -4.07 19.24 -11.56
N MET A 460 -5.40 19.34 -11.48
CA MET A 460 -6.23 19.94 -12.51
C MET A 460 -7.57 20.44 -11.97
N ASP A 461 -8.33 21.12 -12.82
CA ASP A 461 -9.71 21.51 -12.53
C ASP A 461 -10.56 20.27 -12.17
N ILE A 462 -11.32 20.33 -11.07
CA ILE A 462 -12.07 19.18 -10.55
C ILE A 462 -13.16 18.70 -11.51
N VAL A 463 -13.73 19.57 -12.35
CA VAL A 463 -14.69 19.12 -13.37
C VAL A 463 -13.96 18.24 -14.38
N LYS A 464 -12.75 18.62 -14.82
CA LYS A 464 -11.92 17.80 -15.71
C LYS A 464 -11.42 16.51 -15.05
N ALA A 465 -11.10 16.56 -13.76
CA ALA A 465 -10.74 15.37 -12.99
C ALA A 465 -11.91 14.37 -12.87
N ALA A 466 -13.14 14.87 -12.74
CA ALA A 466 -14.35 14.05 -12.56
C ALA A 466 -14.97 13.56 -13.88
N ASP A 467 -14.81 14.30 -14.98
CA ASP A 467 -15.54 14.05 -16.22
C ASP A 467 -15.49 12.58 -16.71
N PRO A 468 -14.32 11.91 -16.75
CA PRO A 468 -14.25 10.53 -17.20
C PRO A 468 -14.98 9.54 -16.27
N TRP A 469 -15.08 9.85 -14.98
CA TRP A 469 -15.55 8.93 -13.95
C TRP A 469 -17.08 8.82 -13.90
N TRP A 470 -17.82 9.82 -14.38
CA TRP A 470 -19.29 9.73 -14.43
C TRP A 470 -19.79 8.54 -15.27
N ASN A 471 -19.00 8.10 -16.25
CA ASN A 471 -19.32 6.93 -17.06
C ASN A 471 -19.00 5.62 -16.34
N VAL A 472 -18.06 5.63 -15.39
CA VAL A 472 -17.58 4.45 -14.66
C VAL A 472 -18.50 4.10 -13.49
N PHE A 473 -18.99 5.10 -12.75
CA PHE A 473 -19.74 4.89 -11.52
C PHE A 473 -21.22 4.58 -11.78
N ASP A 474 -21.55 3.33 -12.13
CA ASP A 474 -22.92 2.81 -12.29
C ASP A 474 -23.29 1.76 -11.23
N GLY A 475 -22.96 2.04 -9.98
CA GLY A 475 -23.08 1.13 -8.84
C GLY A 475 -21.74 0.82 -8.17
N LEU A 476 -20.62 1.21 -8.79
CA LEU A 476 -19.32 1.32 -8.13
C LEU A 476 -19.41 2.29 -6.95
N HIS A 477 -18.80 1.96 -5.81
CA HIS A 477 -18.78 2.82 -4.63
C HIS A 477 -17.52 3.68 -4.60
N VAL A 478 -16.36 3.05 -4.82
CA VAL A 478 -15.06 3.69 -4.66
C VAL A 478 -14.05 3.18 -5.71
N ALA A 479 -13.29 4.11 -6.27
CA ALA A 479 -12.03 3.84 -6.98
C ALA A 479 -10.85 4.43 -6.20
N LEU A 480 -9.78 3.65 -6.05
CA LEU A 480 -8.58 3.97 -5.28
C LEU A 480 -7.35 3.92 -6.20
N GLY A 481 -6.43 4.87 -6.03
CA GLY A 481 -5.16 4.88 -6.77
C GLY A 481 -4.21 5.98 -6.30
N PHE A 482 -3.16 6.22 -7.06
CA PHE A 482 -2.21 7.29 -6.77
C PHE A 482 -2.49 8.55 -7.57
N ARG A 483 -2.24 9.70 -6.95
CA ARG A 483 -2.27 11.03 -7.57
C ARG A 483 -0.98 11.34 -8.33
N VAL A 484 0.13 10.77 -7.89
CA VAL A 484 1.49 11.00 -8.39
C VAL A 484 2.19 9.66 -8.60
N THR A 485 3.48 9.69 -8.96
CA THR A 485 4.31 8.49 -9.07
C THR A 485 4.31 7.68 -7.76
N SER A 486 4.06 6.38 -7.86
CA SER A 486 4.16 5.40 -6.78
C SER A 486 5.37 4.48 -6.97
N TRP A 487 5.65 3.67 -5.97
CA TRP A 487 6.76 2.73 -5.97
C TRP A 487 6.26 1.29 -5.93
N CYS A 488 6.98 0.42 -6.64
CA CYS A 488 6.89 -1.01 -6.44
C CYS A 488 7.43 -1.36 -5.05
N ARG A 489 6.84 -2.36 -4.38
CA ARG A 489 7.34 -2.87 -3.09
C ARG A 489 7.41 -1.81 -1.99
N ASP A 490 6.51 -0.83 -2.03
CA ASP A 490 6.32 0.17 -0.98
C ASP A 490 5.71 -0.41 0.31
N GLY A 491 5.41 -1.72 0.35
CA GLY A 491 4.89 -2.40 1.54
C GLY A 491 3.49 -1.95 1.96
N THR A 492 2.75 -1.24 1.10
CA THR A 492 1.39 -0.76 1.39
C THR A 492 0.32 -1.82 1.11
N THR A 493 0.58 -2.75 0.19
CA THR A 493 -0.43 -3.68 -0.33
C THR A 493 -0.94 -4.65 0.72
N PHE A 494 -0.05 -5.23 1.53
CA PHE A 494 -0.44 -6.10 2.64
C PHE A 494 -1.36 -5.39 3.65
N PRO A 495 -0.98 -4.23 4.24
CA PRO A 495 -1.88 -3.54 5.17
C PRO A 495 -3.21 -3.11 4.54
N ILE A 496 -3.24 -2.69 3.27
CA ILE A 496 -4.50 -2.35 2.58
C ILE A 496 -5.43 -3.57 2.53
N GLY A 497 -4.92 -4.72 2.09
CA GLY A 497 -5.70 -5.97 2.04
C GLY A 497 -6.18 -6.41 3.43
N LEU A 498 -5.29 -6.35 4.43
CA LEU A 498 -5.62 -6.67 5.82
C LEU A 498 -6.75 -5.77 6.35
N ASN A 499 -6.62 -4.46 6.21
CA ASN A 499 -7.57 -3.50 6.74
C ASN A 499 -8.93 -3.59 6.01
N ALA A 500 -8.94 -3.76 4.68
CA ALA A 500 -10.16 -3.97 3.91
C ALA A 500 -10.93 -5.21 4.39
N ALA A 501 -10.23 -6.33 4.59
CA ALA A 501 -10.82 -7.56 5.10
C ALA A 501 -11.22 -7.49 6.59
N LEU A 502 -10.71 -6.52 7.35
CA LEU A 502 -11.16 -6.21 8.72
C LEU A 502 -12.38 -5.28 8.75
N GLY A 503 -12.96 -4.94 7.60
CA GLY A 503 -14.11 -4.04 7.51
C GLY A 503 -13.74 -2.58 7.79
N VAL A 504 -12.47 -2.17 7.66
CA VAL A 504 -12.13 -0.75 7.64
C VAL A 504 -12.65 -0.13 6.34
N GLY A 505 -13.20 1.08 6.42
CA GLY A 505 -13.68 1.80 5.23
C GLY A 505 -12.59 1.91 4.16
N MET A 506 -12.93 1.65 2.90
CA MET A 506 -11.95 1.44 1.83
C MET A 506 -11.08 2.68 1.58
N VAL A 507 -11.68 3.87 1.58
CA VAL A 507 -10.93 5.14 1.45
C VAL A 507 -10.01 5.35 2.65
N SER A 508 -10.50 5.14 3.88
CA SER A 508 -9.68 5.29 5.09
C SER A 508 -8.50 4.32 5.08
N SER A 509 -8.73 3.04 4.73
CA SER A 509 -7.70 2.00 4.65
C SER A 509 -6.59 2.40 3.67
N TRP A 510 -6.97 2.87 2.48
CA TRP A 510 -6.03 3.32 1.45
C TRP A 510 -5.24 4.56 1.90
N MET A 511 -5.96 5.63 2.29
CA MET A 511 -5.35 6.90 2.67
C MET A 511 -4.40 6.76 3.85
N SER A 512 -4.82 6.07 4.93
CA SER A 512 -3.97 5.91 6.11
C SER A 512 -2.74 5.05 5.80
N THR A 513 -2.91 3.96 5.05
CA THR A 513 -1.79 3.05 4.77
C THR A 513 -0.72 3.72 3.92
N VAL A 514 -1.13 4.40 2.85
CA VAL A 514 -0.20 5.07 1.94
C VAL A 514 0.47 6.26 2.61
N ASN A 515 -0.30 7.11 3.31
CA ASN A 515 0.23 8.30 3.98
C ASN A 515 1.18 7.95 5.15
N ASP A 516 0.99 6.79 5.78
CA ASP A 516 1.87 6.31 6.84
C ASP A 516 3.07 5.47 6.35
N ALA A 517 3.16 5.19 5.04
CA ALA A 517 4.23 4.38 4.52
C ALA A 517 5.56 5.12 4.67
N ALA A 518 6.50 4.54 5.42
CA ALA A 518 7.84 5.11 5.67
C ALA A 518 8.62 5.45 4.39
N TRP A 519 8.21 4.82 3.28
CA TRP A 519 8.74 5.02 1.95
C TRP A 519 8.43 6.40 1.38
N TYR A 520 7.23 6.94 1.61
CA TYR A 520 6.78 8.20 1.03
C TYR A 520 7.02 9.41 1.94
N GLN A 521 7.43 9.19 3.19
CA GLN A 521 7.67 10.26 4.16
C GLN A 521 8.72 11.25 3.66
N GLY A 522 8.31 12.53 3.52
CA GLY A 522 9.17 13.63 3.10
C GLY A 522 9.48 13.67 1.59
N LEU A 523 8.82 12.85 0.78
CA LEU A 523 9.06 12.76 -0.66
C LEU A 523 7.83 13.19 -1.48
N PRO A 524 8.01 13.73 -2.70
CA PRO A 524 6.91 14.14 -3.57
C PRO A 524 6.24 12.95 -4.30
N HIS A 525 6.32 11.75 -3.72
CA HIS A 525 5.84 10.49 -4.30
C HIS A 525 4.78 9.85 -3.39
N GLY A 526 4.01 8.92 -3.93
CA GLY A 526 3.04 8.15 -3.16
C GLY A 526 1.90 8.96 -2.56
N ALA A 527 1.52 10.09 -3.15
CA ALA A 527 0.30 10.77 -2.74
C ALA A 527 -0.91 9.93 -3.15
N ALA A 528 -1.62 9.38 -2.16
CA ALA A 528 -2.86 8.63 -2.37
C ALA A 528 -3.99 9.53 -2.89
N SER A 529 -4.87 8.92 -3.69
CA SER A 529 -6.08 9.52 -4.21
C SER A 529 -7.21 8.50 -4.25
N ALA A 530 -8.44 8.97 -4.11
CA ALA A 530 -9.64 8.16 -4.19
C ALA A 530 -10.80 8.99 -4.75
N ILE A 531 -11.67 8.35 -5.51
CA ILE A 531 -12.98 8.88 -5.89
C ILE A 531 -14.03 7.95 -5.30
N ALA A 532 -14.99 8.52 -4.59
CA ALA A 532 -16.13 7.80 -4.04
C ALA A 532 -17.43 8.44 -4.49
N VAL A 533 -18.52 7.68 -4.51
CA VAL A 533 -19.85 8.28 -4.55
C VAL A 533 -20.09 9.00 -3.22
N CYS A 534 -20.65 10.21 -3.27
CA CYS A 534 -20.87 11.01 -2.06
C CYS A 534 -21.68 10.21 -1.02
N GLY A 535 -21.14 10.12 0.20
CA GLY A 535 -21.75 9.35 1.29
C GLY A 535 -21.31 7.89 1.39
N HIS A 536 -20.46 7.43 0.46
CA HIS A 536 -19.93 6.06 0.40
C HIS A 536 -18.41 6.00 0.68
N SER A 537 -17.81 7.07 1.18
CA SER A 537 -16.37 7.10 1.49
C SER A 537 -15.95 6.22 2.68
N ASP A 538 -16.87 5.94 3.59
CA ASP A 538 -16.64 5.03 4.72
C ASP A 538 -17.16 3.61 4.46
N ASP A 539 -17.64 3.33 3.24
CA ASP A 539 -18.12 2.00 2.88
C ASP A 539 -16.95 0.99 3.00
N THR A 540 -17.29 -0.15 3.58
CA THR A 540 -16.40 -1.27 3.84
C THR A 540 -16.51 -2.29 2.71
N LEU A 541 -15.55 -3.20 2.60
CA LEU A 541 -15.62 -4.31 1.62
C LEU A 541 -16.93 -5.12 1.67
N TYR A 542 -17.68 -5.04 2.78
CA TYR A 542 -18.93 -5.77 3.00
C TYR A 542 -20.19 -4.99 2.58
N ASP A 543 -20.08 -3.70 2.34
CA ASP A 543 -21.15 -2.86 1.80
C ASP A 543 -21.25 -3.11 0.29
N ARG A 544 -22.22 -3.94 -0.11
CA ARG A 544 -22.36 -4.45 -1.49
C ARG A 544 -23.66 -4.05 -2.17
N GLN A 545 -24.43 -3.17 -1.54
CA GLN A 545 -25.65 -2.62 -2.10
C GLN A 545 -25.38 -2.00 -3.46
N ASP A 546 -26.29 -2.21 -4.39
CA ASP A 546 -26.32 -1.43 -5.63
C ASP A 546 -26.83 -0.02 -5.28
N ILE A 547 -26.02 0.98 -5.57
CA ILE A 547 -26.32 2.39 -5.31
C ILE A 547 -26.74 3.13 -6.58
N GLY A 548 -26.80 2.42 -7.71
CA GLY A 548 -27.08 2.95 -9.02
C GLY A 548 -26.04 3.95 -9.50
N ARG A 549 -26.40 4.68 -10.55
CA ARG A 549 -25.53 5.69 -11.15
C ARG A 549 -25.23 6.84 -10.20
N ALA A 550 -23.96 7.18 -10.08
CA ALA A 550 -23.54 8.33 -9.30
C ALA A 550 -24.04 9.64 -9.94
N ASN A 551 -24.69 10.47 -9.12
CA ASN A 551 -24.94 11.88 -9.41
C ASN A 551 -24.01 12.81 -8.63
N CYS A 552 -23.28 12.28 -7.63
CA CYS A 552 -22.33 13.03 -6.82
C CYS A 552 -21.07 12.19 -6.61
N LEU A 553 -19.91 12.79 -6.88
CA LEU A 553 -18.59 12.20 -6.64
C LEU A 553 -17.81 13.06 -5.65
N GLU A 554 -17.05 12.41 -4.79
CA GLU A 554 -16.12 13.06 -3.87
C GLU A 554 -14.70 12.53 -4.06
N PHE A 555 -13.74 13.45 -4.07
CA PHE A 555 -12.32 13.21 -4.24
C PHE A 555 -11.66 13.33 -2.89
N TRP A 556 -11.04 12.24 -2.43
CA TRP A 556 -10.12 12.27 -1.30
C TRP A 556 -8.70 12.21 -1.85
N TYR A 557 -7.81 13.07 -1.38
CA TYR A 557 -6.44 13.08 -1.89
C TYR A 557 -5.46 13.64 -0.89
N VAL A 558 -4.23 13.16 -1.00
CA VAL A 558 -3.09 13.59 -0.19
C VAL A 558 -2.33 14.71 -0.91
N SER A 559 -2.02 15.79 -0.17
CA SER A 559 -1.23 16.92 -0.67
C SER A 559 -0.36 17.58 0.39
#